data_AF-A0A2W0B4X5-F1
#
_entry.id   AF-A0A2W0B4X5-F1
#
_cell.length_a   1.000
_cell.length_b   1.000
_cell.length_c   1.000
_cell.angle_alpha   90.00
_cell.angle_beta   90.00
_cell.angle_gamma   90.00
#
_symmetry.space_group_name_H-M   'P 1'
#
loop_
_entity.id
_entity.type
_entity.pdbx_description
1 polymer ?
#
loop_
_entity_poly.entity_id
_entity_poly.type
_entity_poly.pdbx_seq_one_letter_code
_entity_poly.pdbx_strand_id
1 'polypeptide(L)' 'MESEQPVTEKRTLDITEIQAILPHRYPFLLIDRVIEMERKKRIVAIKNVTANEPHFAGHFPGYPIMPGVLIVEAIAQAG' A
#
# COMPACT_ATOMS: atom_id res chain seq x y z
N MET A 1 12.66 -39.43 6.58
CA MET A 1 13.23 -38.09 6.77
C MET A 1 12.21 -37.12 6.24
N GLU A 2 11.39 -36.55 7.13
CA GLU A 2 10.49 -35.46 6.76
C GLU A 2 11.36 -34.29 6.29
N SER A 3 11.12 -33.86 5.05
CA SER A 3 11.70 -32.63 4.53
C SER A 3 11.02 -31.47 5.25
N GLU A 4 11.76 -30.76 6.09
CA GLU A 4 11.34 -29.44 6.60
C GLU A 4 11.10 -28.52 5.41
N GLN A 5 9.81 -28.28 5.12
CA GLN A 5 9.39 -27.23 4.20
C GLN A 5 9.75 -25.88 4.83
N PRO A 6 10.40 -24.94 4.12
CA PRO A 6 10.69 -23.63 4.68
C PRO A 6 9.37 -22.92 4.97
N VAL A 7 9.11 -22.60 6.23
CA VAL A 7 7.96 -21.80 6.65
C VAL A 7 8.02 -20.49 5.87
N THR A 8 7.08 -20.29 4.96
CA THR A 8 6.98 -19.04 4.21
C THR A 8 6.48 -17.98 5.18
N GLU A 9 7.41 -17.25 5.79
CA GLU A 9 7.09 -16.27 6.82
C GLU A 9 6.30 -15.11 6.20
N LYS A 10 4.98 -15.12 6.40
CA LYS A 10 4.10 -14.02 5.98
C LYS A 10 4.29 -12.86 6.93
N ARG A 11 4.84 -11.76 6.43
CA ARG A 11 5.07 -10.54 7.22
C ARG A 11 3.96 -9.51 7.00
N THR A 12 3.56 -8.82 8.07
CA THR A 12 2.72 -7.61 8.02
C THR A 12 3.58 -6.39 8.31
N LEU A 13 3.19 -5.23 7.80
CA LEU A 13 3.87 -3.95 8.08
C LEU A 13 2.85 -2.88 8.45
N ASP A 14 3.11 -2.14 9.51
CA ASP A 14 2.37 -0.93 9.85
C ASP A 14 2.92 0.32 9.14
N ILE A 15 2.26 1.47 9.35
CA ILE A 15 2.63 2.72 8.70
C ILE A 15 4.03 3.23 9.07
N THR A 16 4.49 2.96 10.30
CA THR A 16 5.81 3.41 10.76
C THR A 16 6.91 2.58 10.10
N GLU A 17 6.71 1.26 9.98
CA GLU A 17 7.61 0.38 9.22
C GLU A 17 7.64 0.75 7.73
N ILE A 18 6.48 1.01 7.12
CA ILE A 18 6.38 1.44 5.72
C ILE A 18 7.16 2.74 5.49
N GLN A 19 7.01 3.73 6.37
CA GLN A 19 7.73 5.01 6.27
C GLN A 19 9.23 4.89 6.46
N ALA A 20 9.70 3.89 7.21
CA ALA A 20 11.12 3.61 7.36
C ALA A 20 11.74 3.00 6.08
N ILE A 21 10.93 2.32 5.27
CA ILE A 21 11.36 1.65 4.02
C ILE A 21 11.21 2.58 2.82
N LEU A 22 10.05 3.21 2.67
CA LEU A 22 9.72 4.06 1.52
C LEU A 22 10.13 5.52 1.78
N PRO A 23 10.66 6.23 0.77
CA PRO A 23 10.94 7.67 0.89
C PRO A 23 9.67 8.53 0.82
N HIS A 24 8.56 8.00 0.30
CA HIS A 24 7.30 8.73 0.11
C HIS A 24 6.72 9.25 1.42
N ARG A 25 6.18 10.47 1.41
CA ARG A 25 5.50 11.12 2.53
C ARG A 25 4.22 11.79 2.05
N TYR A 26 3.41 12.29 2.97
CA TYR A 26 2.21 13.07 2.62
C TYR A 26 2.54 14.19 1.61
N PRO A 27 1.74 14.39 0.55
CA PRO A 27 0.47 13.70 0.24
C PRO A 27 0.61 12.49 -0.69
N PHE A 28 1.82 11.94 -0.86
CA PHE A 28 2.14 10.92 -1.88
C PHE A 28 2.61 9.57 -1.33
N LEU A 29 2.49 9.33 -0.02
CA LEU A 29 2.55 7.98 0.53
C LEU A 29 1.15 7.38 0.45
N LEU A 30 0.96 6.35 -0.38
CA LEU A 30 -0.34 5.81 -0.75
C LEU A 30 -0.58 4.38 -0.25
N ILE A 31 0.23 3.88 0.70
CA ILE A 31 0.02 2.59 1.35
C ILE A 31 -0.09 2.80 2.86
N ASP A 32 -1.18 2.32 3.46
CA ASP A 32 -1.46 2.46 4.89
C ASP A 32 -0.95 1.26 5.70
N ARG A 33 -1.02 0.05 5.10
CA ARG A 33 -0.67 -1.21 5.75
C ARG A 33 -0.34 -2.29 4.74
N VAL A 34 0.62 -3.15 5.08
CA VAL A 34 0.82 -4.45 4.41
C VAL A 34 0.22 -5.55 5.27
N ILE A 35 -0.73 -6.31 4.73
CA ILE A 35 -1.38 -7.42 5.44
C ILE A 35 -0.77 -8.77 5.08
N GLU A 36 0.04 -8.83 4.03
CA GLU A 36 0.76 -10.03 3.65
C GLU A 36 1.98 -9.70 2.80
N MET A 37 3.13 -10.29 3.11
CA MET A 37 4.32 -10.19 2.29
C MET A 37 5.05 -11.53 2.29
N GLU A 38 5.20 -12.12 1.09
CA GLU A 38 6.05 -13.28 0.83
C GLU A 38 7.24 -12.81 -0.02
N ARG A 39 8.45 -12.85 0.57
CA ARG A 39 9.67 -12.34 -0.04
C ARG A 39 9.88 -12.91 -1.46
N LYS A 40 10.14 -12.02 -2.42
CA LYS A 40 10.35 -12.34 -3.86
C LYS A 40 9.17 -13.02 -4.55
N LYS A 41 7.96 -12.97 -3.98
CA LYS A 41 6.81 -13.69 -4.54
C LYS A 41 5.54 -12.84 -4.63
N ARG A 42 5.05 -12.31 -3.50
CA ARG A 42 3.81 -11.51 -3.50
C ARG A 42 3.72 -10.56 -2.32
N ILE A 43 2.92 -9.51 -2.49
CA ILE A 43 2.55 -8.58 -1.43
C ILE A 43 1.05 -8.26 -1.54
N VAL A 44 0.39 -8.09 -0.40
CA VAL A 44 -0.99 -7.62 -0.29
C VAL A 44 -1.01 -6.43 0.66
N ALA A 45 -1.38 -5.27 0.13
CA ALA A 45 -1.36 -4.01 0.85
C ALA A 45 -2.73 -3.31 0.79
N ILE A 46 -2.97 -2.41 1.73
CA ILE A 46 -4.21 -1.64 1.88
C ILE A 46 -3.90 -0.16 1.76
N LYS A 47 -4.71 0.52 0.95
CA LYS A 47 -4.91 1.97 0.96
C LYS A 47 -6.38 2.24 1.26
N ASN A 48 -6.67 2.92 2.35
CA ASN A 48 -8.02 3.39 2.68
C ASN A 48 -8.34 4.67 1.93
N VAL A 49 -9.46 4.68 1.22
CA VAL A 49 -9.91 5.85 0.47
C VAL A 49 -10.89 6.65 1.32
N THR A 50 -10.65 7.95 1.50
CA THR A 50 -11.49 8.85 2.30
C THR A 50 -11.73 10.18 1.61
N ALA A 51 -12.94 10.74 1.74
CA ALA A 51 -13.29 12.03 1.15
C ALA A 51 -12.39 13.20 1.64
N ASN A 52 -11.64 13.02 2.75
CA ASN A 52 -10.72 14.00 3.30
C ASN A 52 -9.32 14.01 2.62
N GLU A 53 -9.14 13.33 1.49
CA GLU A 53 -7.87 13.35 0.76
C GLU A 53 -7.75 14.55 -0.19
N PRO A 54 -6.55 15.14 -0.35
CA PRO A 54 -6.39 16.43 -1.05
C PRO A 54 -6.79 16.40 -2.53
N HIS A 55 -6.64 15.25 -3.21
CA HIS A 55 -7.01 15.12 -4.62
C HIS A 55 -8.52 15.16 -4.86
N PHE A 56 -9.36 14.85 -3.86
CA PHE A 56 -10.82 14.91 -4.01
C PHE A 56 -11.37 16.34 -4.09
N ALA A 57 -10.61 17.34 -3.66
CA ALA A 57 -10.97 18.74 -3.89
C ALA A 57 -11.03 19.08 -5.39
N GLY A 58 -10.28 18.37 -6.23
CA GLY A 58 -10.19 18.59 -7.68
C GLY A 58 -10.65 17.43 -8.56
N HIS A 59 -10.89 16.23 -8.01
CA HIS A 59 -11.17 15.03 -8.80
C HIS A 59 -12.40 14.25 -8.26
N PHE A 60 -13.63 14.71 -8.50
CA PHE A 60 -14.04 16.00 -9.07
C PHE A 60 -14.91 16.76 -8.05
N PRO A 61 -14.99 18.10 -8.12
CA PRO A 61 -15.88 18.86 -7.23
C PRO A 61 -17.32 18.33 -7.27
N GLY A 62 -17.87 17.97 -6.11
CA GLY A 62 -19.22 17.39 -5.98
C GLY A 62 -19.36 15.92 -6.41
N TYR A 63 -18.28 15.30 -6.91
CA TYR A 63 -18.26 13.90 -7.34
C TYR A 63 -16.86 13.29 -7.14
N PRO A 64 -16.48 12.94 -5.89
CA PRO A 64 -15.14 12.46 -5.58
C PRO A 64 -14.90 11.06 -6.20
N ILE A 65 -13.89 10.95 -7.06
CA ILE A 65 -13.48 9.70 -7.71
C ILE A 65 -11.99 9.49 -7.44
N MET A 66 -11.58 8.31 -7.00
CA MET A 66 -10.15 8.04 -6.79
C MET A 66 -9.42 8.10 -8.15
N PRO A 67 -8.41 8.96 -8.33
CA PRO A 67 -7.69 9.03 -9.60
C PRO A 67 -7.03 7.68 -9.92
N GLY A 68 -7.30 7.13 -11.11
CA GLY A 68 -6.77 5.82 -11.52
C GLY A 68 -5.22 5.77 -11.49
N VAL A 69 -4.57 6.88 -11.80
CA VAL A 69 -3.10 7.01 -11.72
C VAL A 69 -2.56 6.86 -10.30
N LEU A 70 -3.31 7.27 -9.27
CA LEU A 70 -2.92 7.09 -7.87
C LEU A 70 -3.14 5.65 -7.40
N ILE A 71 -4.07 4.91 -8.01
CA ILE A 71 -4.20 3.46 -7.80
C ILE A 71 -2.96 2.75 -8.36
N VAL A 72 -2.52 3.11 -9.57
CA VAL A 72 -1.30 2.55 -10.19
C VAL A 72 -0.06 2.90 -9.35
N GLU A 73 0.04 4.14 -8.87
CA GLU A 73 1.13 4.55 -7.97
C GLU A 73 1.12 3.74 -6.66
N ALA A 74 -0.03 3.50 -6.04
CA ALA A 74 -0.12 2.66 -4.85
C ALA A 74 0.35 1.22 -5.14
N ILE A 75 -0.02 0.65 -6.30
CA ILE A 75 0.49 -0.66 -6.73
C ILE A 75 2.03 -0.63 -6.87
N ALA A 76 2.58 0.44 -7.43
CA ALA A 76 4.03 0.62 -7.57
C ALA A 76 4.75 0.79 -6.22
N GLN A 77 4.15 1.47 -5.24
CA GLN A 77 4.71 1.58 -3.89
C GLN A 77 4.66 0.28 -3.10
N ALA A 78 3.70 -0.59 -3.40
CA ALA A 78 3.60 -1.90 -2.77
C ALA A 78 4.64 -2.89 -3.33
N GLY A 79 4.90 -2.88 -4.64
CA GLY A 79 5.82 -3.79 -5.33
C GLY A 79 7.30 -3.50 -5.09
#